data_AF-A0A2N0QV53-F1
#
_entry.id   AF-A0A2N0QV53-F1
#
_cell.length_a   1.000
_cell.length_b   1.000
_cell.length_c   1.000
_cell.angle_alpha   90.00
_cell.angle_beta   90.00
_cell.angle_gamma   90.00
#
_symmetry.space_group_name_H-M   'P 1'
#
loop_
_entity.id
_entity.type
_entity.pdbx_description
1 polymer ?
#
loop_
_entity_poly.entity_id
_entity_poly.type
_entity_poly.pdbx_seq_one_letter_code
_entity_poly.pdbx_strand_id
1 'polypeptide(L)'
;MHGIFSPCKIPLYNKTHWNSWFRMVIYAKEHIIYWPSFFKEEFDNDKKHVILMAINSCLQNEKESGIITIYLNFISFYAKEFIQDLDFFQQLNKPIFPLIELQLQQLTSYIEMYRNSNDFGPSLENLIIQLRFNPNDFYAIFRLAFETAYSKFSAHIPNHPTRPLFHACQVFDPRYIHAGDLLRKNIRQYNIIKEFANPSDELLREWGIYCGLDNEFLGEIELDQYWLNKATQLPILSNIALDYIWLPISSCTVERSFSMYNSLLDNDRQSLSKDSLKGLSMLFGFQVGFQSTEIPKIRLAIQIISEEWKKPSFISLELGLASQVGLLSSEE
;
A
#
# COMPACT_ATOMS: atom_id res chain seq x y z
N MET A 1 -0.49 -5.29 47.86
CA MET A 1 -0.63 -6.23 46.72
C MET A 1 -1.73 -5.69 45.82
N HIS A 2 -1.37 -4.97 44.75
CA HIS A 2 -2.30 -4.52 43.72
C HIS A 2 -1.87 -5.17 42.41
N GLY A 3 -2.22 -6.45 42.27
CA GLY A 3 -2.02 -7.20 41.03
C GLY A 3 -3.19 -6.91 40.11
N ILE A 4 -2.90 -6.42 38.91
CA ILE A 4 -3.86 -6.39 37.80
C ILE A 4 -4.14 -7.85 37.46
N PHE A 5 -5.31 -8.35 37.86
CA PHE A 5 -5.79 -9.68 37.48
C PHE A 5 -6.24 -9.61 36.03
N SER A 6 -5.51 -10.33 35.18
CA SER A 6 -5.69 -10.40 33.73
C SER A 6 -5.09 -9.19 32.98
N PRO A 7 -3.85 -9.29 32.46
CA PRO A 7 -3.40 -8.33 31.48
C PRO A 7 -4.34 -8.45 30.27
N CYS A 8 -5.17 -7.44 30.04
CA CYS A 8 -5.77 -7.27 28.73
C CYS A 8 -4.62 -7.28 27.73
N LYS A 9 -4.65 -8.22 26.77
CA LYS A 9 -3.79 -8.14 25.59
C LYS A 9 -3.78 -6.68 25.17
N ILE A 10 -2.58 -6.10 24.99
CA ILE A 10 -2.46 -4.80 24.35
C ILE A 10 -3.40 -4.87 23.15
N PRO A 11 -4.44 -4.02 23.06
CA PRO A 11 -5.26 -3.98 21.89
C PRO A 11 -4.37 -3.42 20.80
N LEU A 12 -3.57 -4.30 20.19
CA LEU A 12 -3.17 -4.13 18.82
C LEU A 12 -4.50 -4.17 18.10
N TYR A 13 -5.04 -2.97 17.87
CA TYR A 13 -6.15 -2.77 16.98
C TYR A 13 -5.68 -3.35 15.64
N ASN A 14 -5.96 -4.63 15.39
CA ASN A 14 -5.58 -5.32 14.18
C ASN A 14 -6.51 -4.82 13.05
N LYS A 15 -6.37 -3.55 12.68
CA LYS A 15 -6.28 -3.16 11.29
C LYS A 15 -4.81 -3.29 10.94
N THR A 16 -4.35 -4.50 10.60
CA THR A 16 -2.99 -4.71 10.11
C THR A 16 -2.85 -3.98 8.77
N HIS A 17 -2.51 -2.71 8.84
CA HIS A 17 -2.09 -1.94 7.68
C HIS A 17 -0.83 -2.62 7.11
N TRP A 18 -0.69 -2.69 5.78
CA TRP A 18 0.50 -3.27 5.14
C TRP A 18 1.82 -2.63 5.61
N ASN A 19 1.77 -1.45 6.26
CA ASN A 19 2.92 -0.76 6.87
C ASN A 19 3.13 -1.01 8.37
N SER A 20 2.33 -1.87 9.04
CA SER A 20 2.43 -2.11 10.49
C SER A 20 3.82 -2.57 10.93
N TRP A 21 4.49 -3.40 10.12
CA TRP A 21 5.86 -3.83 10.39
C TRP A 21 6.84 -2.65 10.42
N PHE A 22 6.78 -1.76 9.43
CA PHE A 22 7.63 -0.56 9.39
C PHE A 22 7.35 0.38 10.57
N ARG A 23 6.07 0.55 10.95
CA ARG A 23 5.69 1.35 12.13
C ARG A 23 6.26 0.75 13.42
N MET A 24 6.25 -0.58 13.55
CA MET A 24 6.88 -1.28 14.67
C MET A 24 8.39 -1.04 14.73
N VAL A 25 9.08 -1.05 13.58
CA VAL A 25 10.52 -0.76 13.51
C VAL A 25 10.82 0.69 13.92
N ILE A 26 10.01 1.66 13.47
CA ILE A 26 10.14 3.06 13.88
C ILE A 26 9.94 3.20 15.39
N TYR A 27 8.90 2.56 15.94
CA TYR A 27 8.67 2.53 17.38
C TYR A 27 9.84 1.91 18.14
N ALA A 28 10.36 0.77 17.67
CA ALA A 28 11.50 0.09 18.27
C ALA A 28 12.76 0.97 18.27
N LYS A 29 13.05 1.66 17.17
CA LYS A 29 14.16 2.62 17.09
C LYS A 29 14.06 3.71 18.18
N GLU A 30 12.87 4.27 18.37
CA GLU A 30 12.66 5.35 19.35
C GLU A 30 12.82 4.88 20.81
N HIS A 31 12.58 3.59 21.06
CA HIS A 31 12.53 3.03 22.42
C HIS A 31 13.69 2.07 22.73
N ILE A 32 14.62 1.82 21.79
CA ILE A 32 15.68 0.83 21.93
C ILE A 32 16.56 1.08 23.18
N ILE A 33 16.71 2.33 23.58
CA ILE A 33 17.48 2.72 24.77
C ILE A 33 16.93 2.12 26.08
N TYR A 34 15.64 1.81 26.13
CA TYR A 34 14.99 1.26 27.33
C TYR A 34 15.02 -0.26 27.36
N TRP A 35 15.30 -0.92 26.23
CA TRP A 35 15.20 -2.37 26.09
C TRP A 35 16.20 -3.11 26.98
N PRO A 36 17.48 -2.70 27.10
CA PRO A 36 18.43 -3.41 27.96
C PRO A 36 18.01 -3.42 29.43
N SER A 37 17.50 -2.31 29.97
CA SER A 37 17.02 -2.27 31.36
C SER A 37 15.74 -3.08 31.54
N PHE A 38 14.79 -2.94 30.61
CA PHE A 38 13.51 -3.63 30.66
C PHE A 38 13.68 -5.16 30.63
N PHE A 39 14.40 -5.69 29.64
CA PHE A 39 14.56 -7.13 29.50
C PHE A 39 15.45 -7.74 30.58
N LYS A 40 16.32 -6.95 31.20
CA LYS A 40 17.07 -7.38 32.38
C LYS A 40 16.15 -7.59 33.58
N GLU A 41 15.26 -6.64 33.85
CA GLU A 41 14.28 -6.72 34.94
C GLU A 41 13.30 -7.90 34.72
N GLU A 42 12.78 -8.05 33.51
CA GLU A 42 11.90 -9.17 33.16
C GLU A 42 12.59 -10.53 33.29
N PHE A 43 13.85 -10.64 32.87
CA PHE A 43 14.62 -11.86 33.05
C PHE A 43 14.94 -12.15 34.53
N ASP A 44 15.21 -11.11 35.33
CA ASP A 44 15.43 -11.28 36.77
C ASP A 44 14.19 -11.79 37.51
N ASN A 45 12.99 -11.43 37.01
CA ASN A 45 11.70 -11.92 37.49
C ASN A 45 11.40 -13.37 37.08
N ASP A 46 11.78 -13.80 35.88
CA ASP A 46 11.65 -15.19 35.41
C ASP A 46 12.94 -15.73 34.77
N LYS A 47 13.87 -16.15 35.65
CA LYS A 47 15.20 -16.65 35.25
C LYS A 47 15.18 -17.97 34.46
N LYS A 48 14.04 -18.67 34.41
CA LYS A 48 13.92 -19.94 33.66
C LYS A 48 13.46 -19.71 32.22
N HIS A 49 13.02 -18.50 31.88
CA HIS A 49 12.49 -18.22 30.55
C HIS A 49 13.61 -18.10 29.52
N VAL A 50 13.81 -19.17 28.74
CA VAL A 50 14.90 -19.30 27.75
C VAL A 50 14.94 -18.14 26.74
N ILE A 51 13.78 -17.69 26.26
CA ILE A 51 13.72 -16.57 25.29
C ILE A 51 14.14 -15.24 25.94
N LEU A 52 13.72 -14.94 27.17
CA LEU A 52 14.13 -13.72 27.88
C LEU A 52 15.62 -13.75 28.17
N MET A 53 16.17 -14.92 28.52
CA MET A 53 17.60 -15.11 28.68
C MET A 53 18.36 -14.77 27.40
N ALA A 54 17.90 -15.25 26.24
CA ALA A 54 18.53 -14.99 24.94
C ALA A 54 18.44 -13.50 24.56
N ILE A 55 17.26 -12.89 24.68
CA ILE A 55 17.05 -11.46 24.39
C ILE A 55 17.90 -10.58 25.30
N ASN A 56 17.89 -10.84 26.60
CA ASN A 56 18.69 -10.09 27.55
C ASN A 56 20.19 -10.24 27.23
N SER A 57 20.68 -11.47 26.99
CA SER A 57 22.08 -11.71 26.61
C SER A 57 22.50 -10.92 25.37
N CYS A 58 21.62 -10.86 24.37
CA CYS A 58 21.84 -10.09 23.14
C CYS A 58 21.90 -8.59 23.40
N LEU A 59 20.94 -8.05 24.18
CA LEU A 59 20.85 -6.61 24.45
C LEU A 59 21.94 -6.10 25.40
N GLN A 60 22.45 -6.93 26.31
CA GLN A 60 23.59 -6.58 27.17
C GLN A 60 24.93 -6.63 26.43
N ASN A 61 25.00 -7.31 25.28
CA ASN A 61 26.20 -7.33 24.45
C ASN A 61 26.27 -6.02 23.63
N GLU A 62 27.24 -5.16 23.95
CA GLU A 62 27.42 -3.85 23.27
C GLU A 62 27.52 -3.97 21.76
N LYS A 63 28.17 -5.02 21.25
CA LYS A 63 28.35 -5.24 19.81
C LYS A 63 27.01 -5.62 19.15
N GLU A 64 26.28 -6.57 19.73
CA GLU A 64 24.99 -7.00 19.17
C GLU A 64 23.93 -5.91 19.26
N SER A 65 23.85 -5.23 20.41
CA SER A 65 22.98 -4.07 20.62
C SER A 65 23.29 -2.92 19.65
N GLY A 66 24.59 -2.67 19.39
CA GLY A 66 25.02 -1.72 18.38
C GLY A 66 24.56 -2.09 16.96
N ILE A 67 24.70 -3.37 16.57
CA ILE A 67 24.23 -3.87 15.26
C ILE A 67 22.71 -3.69 15.12
N ILE A 68 21.94 -4.06 16.15
CA ILE A 68 20.47 -3.89 16.16
C ILE A 68 20.12 -2.41 15.98
N THR A 69 20.80 -1.52 16.71
CA THR A 69 20.59 -0.08 16.62
C THR A 69 20.85 0.46 15.21
N ILE A 70 21.91 -0.01 14.55
CA ILE A 70 22.23 0.36 13.16
C ILE A 70 21.11 -0.10 12.22
N TYR A 71 20.65 -1.34 12.33
CA TYR A 71 19.60 -1.88 11.46
C TYR A 71 18.26 -1.18 11.66
N LEU A 72 17.85 -0.91 12.91
CA LEU A 72 16.63 -0.15 13.18
C LEU A 72 16.69 1.26 12.58
N ASN A 73 17.86 1.92 12.64
CA ASN A 73 18.05 3.23 12.03
C ASN A 73 18.03 3.19 10.50
N PHE A 74 18.73 2.23 9.89
CA PHE A 74 18.69 2.00 8.45
C PHE A 74 17.25 1.82 7.97
N ILE A 75 16.53 0.85 8.53
CA ILE A 75 15.14 0.59 8.13
C ILE A 75 14.28 1.83 8.35
N SER A 76 14.39 2.50 9.50
CA SER A 76 13.59 3.72 9.79
C SER A 76 13.84 4.86 8.80
N PHE A 77 15.07 5.03 8.31
CA PHE A 77 15.38 6.09 7.35
C PHE A 77 14.86 5.77 5.95
N TYR A 78 15.04 4.54 5.48
CA TYR A 78 14.72 4.16 4.11
C TYR A 78 13.30 3.60 3.92
N ALA A 79 12.65 3.15 4.99
CA ALA A 79 11.27 2.69 4.94
C ALA A 79 10.27 3.81 4.61
N LYS A 80 10.64 5.08 4.78
CA LYS A 80 9.71 6.21 4.63
C LYS A 80 9.05 6.26 3.26
N GLU A 81 9.81 6.06 2.18
CA GLU A 81 9.24 6.02 0.83
C GLU A 81 8.25 4.85 0.66
N PHE A 82 8.61 3.66 1.13
CA PHE A 82 7.70 2.51 1.10
C PHE A 82 6.42 2.76 1.90
N ILE A 83 6.51 3.42 3.06
CA ILE A 83 5.33 3.78 3.86
C ILE A 83 4.47 4.80 3.12
N GLN A 84 5.08 5.80 2.50
CA GLN A 84 4.37 6.82 1.73
C GLN A 84 3.64 6.21 0.53
N ASP A 85 4.28 5.30 -0.21
CA ASP A 85 3.66 4.57 -1.32
C ASP A 85 2.49 3.72 -0.84
N LEU A 86 2.68 2.97 0.26
CA LEU A 86 1.61 2.15 0.83
C LEU A 86 0.44 3.01 1.32
N ASP A 87 0.71 4.13 1.98
CA ASP A 87 -0.33 5.06 2.43
C ASP A 87 -1.03 5.69 1.22
N PHE A 88 -0.30 6.01 0.14
CA PHE A 88 -0.84 6.50 -1.13
C PHE A 88 -1.79 5.48 -1.78
N PHE A 89 -1.38 4.23 -1.97
CA PHE A 89 -2.23 3.17 -2.54
C PHE A 89 -3.45 2.80 -1.67
N GLN A 90 -3.44 3.23 -0.40
CA GLN A 90 -4.52 3.04 0.56
C GLN A 90 -5.40 4.28 0.77
N GLN A 91 -5.16 5.37 0.02
CA GLN A 91 -6.00 6.56 0.09
C GLN A 91 -7.43 6.23 -0.33
N LEU A 92 -8.38 6.59 0.53
CA LEU A 92 -9.80 6.44 0.26
C LEU A 92 -10.34 7.75 -0.29
N ASN A 93 -11.38 7.65 -1.12
CA ASN A 93 -12.15 8.80 -1.60
C ASN A 93 -11.30 9.83 -2.36
N LYS A 94 -10.23 9.39 -3.03
CA LYS A 94 -9.44 10.22 -3.94
C LYS A 94 -9.27 9.53 -5.30
N PRO A 95 -9.32 10.30 -6.41
CA PRO A 95 -9.16 9.78 -7.76
C PRO A 95 -7.69 9.52 -8.12
N ILE A 96 -7.03 8.59 -7.41
CA ILE A 96 -5.58 8.36 -7.52
C ILE A 96 -5.17 7.35 -8.60
N PHE A 97 -6.12 6.69 -9.27
CA PHE A 97 -5.84 5.67 -10.30
C PHE A 97 -4.90 6.14 -11.42
N PRO A 98 -5.06 7.35 -11.99
CA PRO A 98 -4.17 7.88 -13.04
C PRO A 98 -2.72 8.09 -12.59
N LEU A 99 -2.48 8.15 -11.27
CA LEU A 99 -1.18 8.50 -10.68
C LEU A 99 -0.35 7.27 -10.31
N ILE A 100 -0.93 6.06 -10.38
CA ILE A 100 -0.30 4.83 -9.91
C ILE A 100 0.97 4.48 -10.68
N GLU A 101 0.94 4.51 -12.01
CA GLU A 101 2.12 4.14 -12.80
C GLU A 101 3.29 5.09 -12.53
N LEU A 102 3.03 6.38 -12.33
CA LEU A 102 4.06 7.34 -11.94
C LEU A 102 4.66 6.98 -10.57
N GLN A 103 3.82 6.65 -9.58
CA GLN A 103 4.28 6.24 -8.25
C GLN A 103 5.14 4.96 -8.33
N LEU A 104 4.72 3.97 -9.14
CA LEU A 104 5.48 2.75 -9.36
C LEU A 104 6.84 3.02 -10.02
N GLN A 105 6.91 3.96 -10.97
CA GLN A 105 8.16 4.36 -11.61
C GLN A 105 9.11 5.07 -10.62
N GLN A 106 8.57 5.92 -9.74
CA GLN A 106 9.34 6.57 -8.68
C GLN A 106 9.90 5.54 -7.69
N LEU A 107 9.07 4.60 -7.22
CA LEU A 107 9.50 3.51 -6.35
C LEU A 107 10.57 2.63 -7.01
N THR A 108 10.40 2.32 -8.29
CA THR A 108 11.40 1.57 -9.07
C THR A 108 12.74 2.30 -9.06
N SER A 109 12.73 3.59 -9.39
CA SER A 109 13.93 4.43 -9.42
C SER A 109 14.59 4.54 -8.05
N TYR A 110 13.79 4.65 -6.99
CA TYR A 110 14.27 4.70 -5.60
C TYR A 110 15.01 3.43 -5.20
N ILE A 111 14.42 2.25 -5.45
CA ILE A 111 15.06 0.96 -5.15
C ILE A 111 16.33 0.77 -5.99
N GLU A 112 16.28 1.14 -7.27
CA GLU A 112 17.42 1.04 -8.19
C GLU A 112 18.59 1.95 -7.83
N MET A 113 18.30 3.12 -7.25
CA MET A 113 19.35 4.01 -6.74
C MET A 113 20.12 3.35 -5.60
N TYR A 114 19.42 2.80 -4.59
CA TYR A 114 20.07 2.29 -3.39
C TYR A 114 20.69 0.90 -3.52
N ARG A 115 20.21 0.04 -4.44
CA ARG A 115 20.91 -1.23 -4.75
C ARG A 115 22.31 -0.98 -5.31
N ASN A 116 22.48 0.13 -6.04
CA ASN A 116 23.73 0.52 -6.69
C ASN A 116 24.52 1.57 -5.88
N SER A 117 24.01 1.99 -4.71
CA SER A 117 24.63 3.06 -3.94
C SER A 117 25.84 2.59 -3.14
N ASN A 118 26.86 3.44 -3.10
CA ASN A 118 27.99 3.31 -2.18
C ASN A 118 27.89 4.26 -0.98
N ASP A 119 26.81 5.04 -0.92
CA ASP A 119 26.56 6.05 0.11
C ASP A 119 25.15 5.90 0.68
N PHE A 120 25.06 5.88 2.01
CA PHE A 120 23.81 5.80 2.78
C PHE A 120 23.65 7.00 3.73
N GLY A 121 24.26 8.12 3.36
CA GLY A 121 24.13 9.41 4.01
C GLY A 121 24.91 9.55 5.32
N PRO A 122 25.25 10.79 5.70
CA PRO A 122 26.14 11.07 6.82
C PRO A 122 25.52 10.69 8.17
N SER A 123 24.19 10.74 8.30
CA SER A 123 23.51 10.39 9.56
C SER A 123 23.72 8.93 9.96
N LEU A 124 23.63 8.00 8.99
CA LEU A 124 23.80 6.58 9.26
C LEU A 124 25.29 6.24 9.39
N GLU A 125 26.14 6.85 8.57
CA GLU A 125 27.59 6.69 8.66
C GLU A 125 28.13 7.12 10.03
N ASN A 126 27.76 8.32 10.49
CA ASN A 126 28.15 8.83 11.80
C ASN A 126 27.69 7.91 12.94
N LEU A 127 26.47 7.36 12.87
CA LEU A 127 25.97 6.40 13.85
C LEU A 127 26.83 5.12 13.89
N ILE A 128 27.17 4.57 12.73
CA ILE A 128 28.00 3.36 12.64
C ILE A 128 29.39 3.61 13.25
N ILE A 129 30.00 4.75 12.94
CA ILE A 129 31.31 5.15 13.49
C ILE A 129 31.22 5.38 15.01
N GLN A 130 30.17 6.05 15.51
CA GLN A 130 29.95 6.26 16.94
C GLN A 130 29.84 4.95 17.72
N LEU A 131 29.22 3.94 17.10
CA LEU A 131 29.10 2.59 17.65
C LEU A 131 30.37 1.73 17.42
N ARG A 132 31.46 2.34 16.92
CA ARG A 132 32.79 1.72 16.69
C ARG A 132 32.79 0.59 15.66
N PHE A 133 31.93 0.70 14.65
CA PHE A 133 31.88 -0.21 13.52
C PHE A 133 32.47 0.41 12.24
N ASN A 134 32.79 -0.43 11.26
CA ASN A 134 33.21 -0.01 9.92
C ASN A 134 31.97 0.15 9.01
N PRO A 135 31.68 1.35 8.47
CA PRO A 135 30.55 1.59 7.55
C PRO A 135 30.49 0.63 6.36
N ASN A 136 31.64 0.27 5.78
CA ASN A 136 31.70 -0.56 4.58
C ASN A 136 31.08 -1.96 4.80
N ASP A 137 31.22 -2.52 6.00
CA ASP A 137 30.66 -3.83 6.35
C ASP A 137 29.12 -3.80 6.30
N PHE A 138 28.52 -2.68 6.67
CA PHE A 138 27.07 -2.48 6.67
C PHE A 138 26.52 -2.07 5.31
N TYR A 139 27.25 -1.25 4.55
CA TYR A 139 26.80 -0.82 3.22
C TYR A 139 26.59 -2.00 2.26
N ALA A 140 27.40 -3.05 2.36
CA ALA A 140 27.18 -4.28 1.63
C ALA A 140 25.84 -4.95 1.98
N ILE A 141 25.48 -4.98 3.27
CA ILE A 141 24.23 -5.55 3.77
C ILE A 141 23.04 -4.68 3.32
N PHE A 142 23.17 -3.35 3.38
CA PHE A 142 22.12 -2.43 2.94
C PHE A 142 21.82 -2.56 1.45
N ARG A 143 22.86 -2.63 0.60
CA ARG A 143 22.68 -2.93 -0.82
C ARG A 143 21.97 -4.26 -1.05
N LEU A 144 22.36 -5.31 -0.31
CA LEU A 144 21.73 -6.62 -0.43
C LEU A 144 20.24 -6.59 -0.02
N ALA A 145 19.88 -5.79 0.99
CA ALA A 145 18.48 -5.58 1.37
C ALA A 145 17.69 -4.92 0.22
N PHE A 146 18.25 -3.90 -0.42
CA PHE A 146 17.63 -3.26 -1.60
C PHE A 146 17.58 -4.19 -2.82
N GLU A 147 18.59 -5.01 -3.06
CA GLU A 147 18.58 -6.03 -4.12
C GLU A 147 17.49 -7.08 -3.87
N THR A 148 17.28 -7.46 -2.61
CA THR A 148 16.18 -8.36 -2.22
C THR A 148 14.82 -7.71 -2.46
N ALA A 149 14.67 -6.44 -2.10
CA ALA A 149 13.45 -5.67 -2.37
C ALA A 149 13.19 -5.55 -3.88
N TYR A 150 14.22 -5.22 -4.67
CA TYR A 150 14.15 -5.14 -6.13
C TYR A 150 13.75 -6.45 -6.77
N SER A 151 14.34 -7.57 -6.33
CA SER A 151 14.03 -8.91 -6.84
C SER A 151 12.56 -9.26 -6.62
N LYS A 152 12.03 -8.97 -5.42
CA LYS A 152 10.59 -9.14 -5.14
C LYS A 152 9.72 -8.22 -5.99
N PHE A 153 10.07 -6.94 -6.07
CA PHE A 153 9.31 -5.96 -6.86
C PHE A 153 9.25 -6.36 -8.34
N SER A 154 10.40 -6.72 -8.92
CA SER A 154 10.53 -7.08 -10.33
C SER A 154 9.84 -8.39 -10.68
N ALA A 155 9.68 -9.31 -9.72
CA ALA A 155 8.93 -10.54 -9.92
C ALA A 155 7.41 -10.31 -10.02
N HIS A 156 6.88 -9.27 -9.37
CA HIS A 156 5.43 -9.08 -9.21
C HIS A 156 4.84 -7.89 -9.97
N ILE A 157 5.55 -6.77 -10.08
CA ILE A 157 4.98 -5.51 -10.58
C ILE A 157 5.07 -5.35 -12.11
N PRO A 158 6.22 -5.59 -12.78
CA PRO A 158 6.34 -5.48 -14.24
C PRO A 158 5.31 -6.30 -15.03
N ASN A 159 5.03 -7.51 -14.57
CA ASN A 159 4.14 -8.44 -15.26
C ASN A 159 2.70 -8.42 -14.70
N HIS A 160 2.36 -7.43 -13.86
CA HIS A 160 1.03 -7.36 -13.29
C HIS A 160 -0.02 -7.09 -14.38
N PRO A 161 -1.14 -7.86 -14.45
CA PRO A 161 -2.10 -7.76 -15.54
C PRO A 161 -2.77 -6.38 -15.65
N THR A 162 -2.87 -5.64 -14.54
CA THR A 162 -3.45 -4.29 -14.51
C THR A 162 -2.45 -3.20 -14.92
N ARG A 163 -1.15 -3.50 -15.04
CA ARG A 163 -0.13 -2.48 -15.33
C ARG A 163 -0.35 -1.72 -16.65
N PRO A 164 -0.74 -2.38 -17.77
CA PRO A 164 -1.08 -1.66 -18.99
C PRO A 164 -2.24 -0.68 -18.81
N LEU A 165 -3.20 -0.99 -17.93
CA LEU A 165 -4.31 -0.09 -17.62
C LEU A 165 -3.84 1.10 -16.78
N PHE A 166 -2.95 0.91 -15.80
CA PHE A 166 -2.34 2.02 -15.07
C PHE A 166 -1.60 2.98 -16.00
N HIS A 167 -0.80 2.44 -16.93
CA HIS A 167 -0.11 3.24 -17.95
C HIS A 167 -1.11 4.02 -18.82
N ALA A 168 -2.18 3.38 -19.28
CA ALA A 168 -3.16 4.06 -20.12
C ALA A 168 -3.96 5.14 -19.39
N CYS A 169 -4.33 4.92 -18.13
CA CYS A 169 -5.10 5.89 -17.36
C CYS A 169 -4.29 7.13 -16.94
N GLN A 170 -2.96 7.15 -17.08
CA GLN A 170 -2.15 8.35 -16.83
C GLN A 170 -2.61 9.55 -17.68
N VAL A 171 -3.22 9.28 -18.84
CA VAL A 171 -3.78 10.32 -19.72
C VAL A 171 -4.90 11.13 -19.08
N PHE A 172 -5.49 10.67 -17.99
CA PHE A 172 -6.49 11.42 -17.26
C PHE A 172 -5.87 12.38 -16.24
N ASP A 173 -4.56 12.32 -16.00
CA ASP A 173 -3.80 13.40 -15.38
C ASP A 173 -3.38 14.41 -16.46
N PRO A 174 -3.92 15.64 -16.45
CA PRO A 174 -3.59 16.64 -17.47
C PRO A 174 -2.10 17.05 -17.46
N ARG A 175 -1.37 16.85 -16.35
CA ARG A 175 0.08 17.06 -16.30
C ARG A 175 0.85 16.05 -17.14
N TYR A 176 0.37 14.81 -17.22
CA TYR A 176 1.02 13.74 -17.98
C TYR A 176 1.00 14.02 -19.49
N ILE A 177 -0.14 14.50 -19.99
CA ILE A 177 -0.32 14.91 -21.39
C ILE A 177 0.45 16.19 -21.70
N HIS A 178 0.43 17.17 -20.80
CA HIS A 178 1.14 18.43 -20.99
C HIS A 178 2.67 18.24 -21.03
N ALA A 179 3.23 17.44 -20.12
CA ALA A 179 4.66 17.10 -20.10
C ALA A 179 5.06 16.07 -21.18
N GLY A 180 4.12 15.66 -22.04
CA GLY A 180 4.28 14.60 -23.03
C GLY A 180 4.78 15.06 -24.39
N ASP A 181 5.41 14.12 -25.09
CA ASP A 181 5.72 14.28 -26.51
C ASP A 181 4.48 14.04 -27.40
N LEU A 182 4.68 14.10 -28.72
CA LEU A 182 3.62 13.81 -29.69
C LEU A 182 3.09 12.37 -29.60
N LEU A 183 3.90 11.42 -29.13
CA LEU A 183 3.47 10.03 -28.96
C LEU A 183 2.45 9.92 -27.83
N ARG A 184 2.64 10.63 -26.71
CA ARG A 184 1.65 10.66 -25.62
C ARG A 184 0.30 11.24 -26.05
N LYS A 185 0.27 12.06 -27.09
CA LYS A 185 -0.96 12.65 -27.65
C LYS A 185 -1.68 11.73 -28.64
N ASN A 186 -1.13 10.55 -28.94
CA ASN A 186 -1.79 9.57 -29.79
C ASN A 186 -2.75 8.69 -28.97
N ILE A 187 -4.05 8.94 -29.10
CA ILE A 187 -5.12 8.20 -28.39
C ILE A 187 -5.02 6.68 -28.56
N ARG A 188 -4.50 6.20 -29.70
CA ARG A 188 -4.42 4.75 -30.01
C ARG A 188 -3.39 4.01 -29.15
N GLN A 189 -2.48 4.72 -28.50
CA GLN A 189 -1.53 4.14 -27.52
C GLN A 189 -2.24 3.62 -26.27
N TYR A 190 -3.50 4.02 -26.06
CA TYR A 190 -4.25 3.77 -24.84
C TYR A 190 -5.49 2.90 -25.10
N ASN A 191 -5.41 2.02 -26.10
CA ASN A 191 -6.52 1.18 -26.58
C ASN A 191 -7.05 0.15 -25.55
N ILE A 192 -6.39 -0.01 -24.41
CA ILE A 192 -6.90 -0.81 -23.29
C ILE A 192 -8.08 -0.11 -22.60
N ILE A 193 -8.18 1.21 -22.70
CA ILE A 193 -9.39 1.96 -22.39
C ILE A 193 -10.39 1.62 -23.50
N LYS A 194 -11.50 1.00 -23.11
CA LYS A 194 -12.48 0.42 -24.04
C LYS A 194 -12.95 1.41 -25.10
N GLU A 195 -13.18 2.65 -24.68
CA GLU A 195 -13.67 3.75 -25.51
C GLU A 195 -12.61 4.25 -26.52
N PHE A 196 -11.33 4.01 -26.24
CA PHE A 196 -10.21 4.44 -27.09
C PHE A 196 -9.80 3.38 -28.12
N ALA A 197 -10.25 2.13 -27.97
CA ALA A 197 -9.99 1.09 -28.95
C ALA A 197 -10.60 1.43 -30.32
N ASN A 198 -11.83 1.95 -30.33
CA ASN A 198 -12.57 2.39 -31.51
C ASN A 198 -13.25 3.74 -31.23
N PRO A 199 -12.50 4.86 -31.21
CA PRO A 199 -13.04 6.15 -30.82
C PRO A 199 -13.97 6.71 -31.91
N SER A 200 -15.06 7.37 -31.51
CA SER A 200 -15.89 8.12 -32.45
C SER A 200 -15.20 9.40 -32.93
N ASP A 201 -15.69 9.98 -34.02
CA ASP A 201 -15.15 11.24 -34.54
C ASP A 201 -15.29 12.38 -33.52
N GLU A 202 -16.37 12.39 -32.74
CA GLU A 202 -16.56 13.34 -31.64
C GLU A 202 -15.51 13.15 -30.55
N LEU A 203 -15.21 11.90 -30.16
CA LEU A 203 -14.19 11.62 -29.15
C LEU A 203 -12.80 12.01 -29.65
N LEU A 204 -12.48 11.76 -30.92
CA LEU A 204 -11.22 12.20 -31.53
C LEU A 204 -11.08 13.73 -31.52
N ARG A 205 -12.16 14.46 -31.79
CA ARG A 205 -12.18 15.93 -31.71
C ARG A 205 -11.96 16.41 -30.28
N GLU A 206 -12.67 15.85 -29.29
CA GLU A 206 -12.49 16.19 -27.88
C GLU A 206 -11.08 15.89 -27.38
N TRP A 207 -10.53 14.74 -27.78
CA TRP A 207 -9.15 14.37 -27.48
C TRP A 207 -8.14 15.38 -28.04
N GLY A 208 -8.34 15.83 -29.28
CA GLY A 208 -7.51 16.87 -29.90
C GLY A 208 -7.54 18.19 -29.13
N ILE A 209 -8.73 18.62 -28.69
CA ILE A 209 -8.91 19.81 -27.84
C ILE A 209 -8.17 19.62 -26.52
N TYR A 210 -8.38 18.49 -25.84
CA TYR A 210 -7.75 18.16 -24.57
C TYR A 210 -6.21 18.21 -24.65
N CYS A 211 -5.62 17.61 -25.69
CA CYS A 211 -4.18 17.60 -25.92
C CYS A 211 -3.58 18.99 -26.27
N GLY A 212 -4.44 19.93 -26.67
CA GLY A 212 -4.10 21.31 -27.00
C GLY A 212 -4.43 22.31 -25.90
N LEU A 213 -5.02 21.87 -24.78
CA LEU A 213 -5.27 22.75 -23.64
C LEU A 213 -3.93 23.15 -23.02
N ASP A 214 -3.69 24.46 -23.01
CA ASP A 214 -2.59 25.04 -22.25
C ASP A 214 -3.11 25.33 -20.84
N ASN A 215 -2.83 24.43 -19.91
CA ASN A 215 -3.21 24.56 -18.52
C ASN A 215 -1.93 24.85 -17.71
N GLU A 216 -1.88 25.99 -17.02
CA GLU A 216 -0.87 26.21 -15.99
C GLU A 216 -1.25 25.42 -14.74
N PHE A 217 -0.43 24.42 -14.39
CA PHE A 217 -0.65 23.61 -13.20
C PHE A 217 0.14 24.19 -12.02
N LEU A 218 -0.49 25.05 -11.23
CA LEU A 218 0.05 25.53 -9.96
C LEU A 218 -0.54 24.72 -8.81
N GLY A 219 0.25 23.83 -8.23
CA GLY A 219 -0.13 23.06 -7.04
C GLY A 219 -0.76 21.69 -7.33
N GLU A 220 -1.50 21.16 -6.34
CA GLU A 220 -2.18 19.87 -6.41
C GLU A 220 -3.46 20.00 -7.26
N ILE A 221 -3.68 19.04 -8.16
CA ILE A 221 -4.87 19.01 -9.02
C ILE A 221 -5.89 18.04 -8.42
N GLU A 222 -7.06 18.57 -8.08
CA GLU A 222 -8.24 17.75 -7.79
C GLU A 222 -8.80 17.22 -9.11
N LEU A 223 -8.40 15.99 -9.48
CA LEU A 223 -8.71 15.42 -10.79
C LEU A 223 -10.22 15.30 -11.06
N ASP A 224 -11.02 15.01 -10.04
CA ASP A 224 -12.47 14.96 -10.14
C ASP A 224 -13.05 16.34 -10.50
N GLN A 225 -12.63 17.40 -9.79
CA GLN A 225 -13.08 18.77 -10.08
C GLN A 225 -12.59 19.23 -11.46
N TYR A 226 -11.36 18.89 -11.83
CA TYR A 226 -10.83 19.18 -13.16
C TYR A 226 -11.74 18.60 -14.25
N TRP A 227 -12.08 17.31 -14.17
CA TRP A 227 -12.92 16.66 -15.18
C TRP A 227 -14.37 17.18 -15.14
N LEU A 228 -14.97 17.37 -13.97
CA LEU A 228 -16.30 17.98 -13.84
C LEU A 228 -16.38 19.36 -14.52
N ASN A 229 -15.37 20.20 -14.34
CA ASN A 229 -15.30 21.52 -14.97
C ASN A 229 -15.12 21.46 -16.48
N LYS A 230 -14.61 20.35 -17.02
CA LYS A 230 -14.45 20.11 -18.46
C LYS A 230 -15.65 19.43 -19.11
N ALA A 231 -16.65 18.99 -18.35
CA ALA A 231 -17.81 18.27 -18.88
C ALA A 231 -18.61 19.05 -19.95
N THR A 232 -18.61 20.38 -19.90
CA THR A 232 -19.28 21.22 -20.93
C THR A 232 -18.48 21.32 -22.22
N GLN A 233 -17.14 21.34 -22.13
CA GLN A 233 -16.22 21.47 -23.27
C GLN A 233 -15.91 20.11 -23.91
N LEU A 234 -15.82 19.07 -23.08
CA LEU A 234 -15.37 17.71 -23.42
C LEU A 234 -16.35 16.67 -22.84
N PRO A 235 -17.64 16.69 -23.26
CA PRO A 235 -18.67 15.88 -22.62
C PRO A 235 -18.43 14.37 -22.70
N ILE A 236 -17.86 13.85 -23.79
CA ILE A 236 -17.58 12.42 -23.92
C ILE A 236 -16.35 12.05 -23.10
N LEU A 237 -15.24 12.76 -23.30
CA LEU A 237 -13.97 12.47 -22.66
C LEU A 237 -14.04 12.68 -21.14
N SER A 238 -14.76 13.69 -20.67
CA SER A 238 -14.97 13.92 -19.24
C SER A 238 -15.73 12.78 -18.58
N ASN A 239 -16.77 12.24 -19.22
CA ASN A 239 -17.52 11.11 -18.66
C ASN A 239 -16.63 9.87 -18.56
N ILE A 240 -15.84 9.60 -19.61
CA ILE A 240 -14.86 8.51 -19.59
C ILE A 240 -13.85 8.73 -18.47
N ALA A 241 -13.26 9.93 -18.37
CA ALA A 241 -12.26 10.19 -17.34
C ALA A 241 -12.81 9.96 -15.92
N LEU A 242 -14.02 10.46 -15.63
CA LEU A 242 -14.67 10.26 -14.33
C LEU A 242 -14.91 8.78 -14.02
N ASP A 243 -15.16 7.93 -15.01
CA ASP A 243 -15.28 6.48 -14.81
C ASP A 243 -13.95 5.82 -14.42
N TYR A 244 -12.83 6.23 -15.04
CA TYR A 244 -11.53 5.59 -14.84
C TYR A 244 -10.74 6.16 -13.65
N ILE A 245 -10.83 7.47 -13.37
CA ILE A 245 -10.03 8.06 -12.27
C ILE A 245 -10.40 7.51 -10.89
N TRP A 246 -11.63 7.01 -10.75
CA TRP A 246 -12.21 6.47 -9.51
C TRP A 246 -12.07 4.95 -9.38
N LEU A 247 -11.38 4.29 -10.31
CA LEU A 247 -11.17 2.85 -10.22
C LEU A 247 -10.45 2.48 -8.90
N PRO A 248 -10.89 1.42 -8.22
CA PRO A 248 -10.26 0.98 -6.97
C PRO A 248 -8.88 0.37 -7.26
N ILE A 249 -7.92 0.69 -6.40
CA ILE A 249 -6.52 0.26 -6.53
C ILE A 249 -6.16 -0.81 -5.51
N SER A 250 -6.84 -0.80 -4.36
CA SER A 250 -6.62 -1.76 -3.28
C SER A 250 -7.95 -2.33 -2.77
N SER A 251 -7.88 -3.59 -2.34
CA SER A 251 -8.94 -4.24 -1.57
C SER A 251 -9.09 -3.65 -0.17
N CYS A 252 -8.19 -2.76 0.27
CA CYS A 252 -8.15 -2.24 1.64
C CYS A 252 -9.46 -1.60 2.09
N THR A 253 -10.23 -0.96 1.21
CA THR A 253 -11.57 -0.42 1.54
C THR A 253 -12.53 -1.52 1.94
N VAL A 254 -12.50 -2.63 1.19
CA VAL A 254 -13.32 -3.81 1.41
C VAL A 254 -12.83 -4.58 2.65
N GLU A 255 -11.53 -4.71 2.84
CA GLU A 255 -10.94 -5.32 4.05
C GLU A 255 -11.24 -4.49 5.31
N ARG A 256 -11.25 -3.16 5.22
CA ARG A 256 -11.62 -2.27 6.33
C ARG A 256 -13.09 -2.39 6.68
N SER A 257 -13.97 -2.48 5.69
CA SER A 257 -15.39 -2.71 5.95
C SER A 257 -15.56 -4.09 6.59
N PHE A 258 -14.95 -5.14 6.06
CA PHE A 258 -14.99 -6.48 6.67
C PHE A 258 -14.39 -6.51 8.08
N SER A 259 -13.34 -5.75 8.36
CA SER A 259 -12.74 -5.67 9.70
C SER A 259 -13.68 -4.97 10.70
N MET A 260 -14.36 -3.89 10.28
CA MET A 260 -15.43 -3.27 11.07
C MET A 260 -16.61 -4.24 11.28
N TYR A 261 -16.98 -5.02 10.27
CA TYR A 261 -17.99 -6.06 10.41
C TYR A 261 -17.57 -7.20 11.32
N ASN A 262 -16.32 -7.63 11.28
CA ASN A 262 -15.81 -8.67 12.17
C ASN A 262 -15.81 -8.19 13.63
N SER A 263 -15.63 -6.89 13.90
CA SER A 263 -15.86 -6.34 15.25
C SER A 263 -17.33 -6.40 15.71
N LEU A 264 -18.28 -6.45 14.77
CA LEU A 264 -19.70 -6.67 15.06
C LEU A 264 -20.07 -8.16 15.18
N LEU A 265 -19.23 -9.06 14.65
CA LEU A 265 -19.42 -10.51 14.58
C LEU A 265 -18.47 -11.28 15.53
N ASP A 266 -17.71 -10.58 16.36
CA ASP A 266 -16.81 -11.20 17.33
C ASP A 266 -17.63 -12.05 18.32
N ASN A 267 -16.96 -12.99 18.97
CA ASN A 267 -17.55 -14.07 19.78
C ASN A 267 -18.56 -13.61 20.85
N ASP A 268 -18.55 -12.31 21.18
CA ASP A 268 -19.46 -11.69 22.14
C ASP A 268 -20.83 -11.25 21.56
N ARG A 269 -21.06 -11.22 20.24
CA ARG A 269 -22.35 -10.75 19.66
C ARG A 269 -22.78 -11.47 18.36
N GLN A 270 -23.81 -12.29 18.53
CA GLN A 270 -24.80 -12.83 17.55
C GLN A 270 -24.37 -13.12 16.10
N SER A 271 -24.46 -14.40 15.73
CA SER A 271 -24.34 -14.89 14.36
C SER A 271 -25.44 -14.32 13.44
N LEU A 272 -25.08 -13.34 12.61
CA LEU A 272 -25.93 -12.90 11.50
C LEU A 272 -25.90 -13.94 10.37
N SER A 273 -27.04 -14.14 9.70
CA SER A 273 -27.09 -14.99 8.50
C SER A 273 -26.27 -14.37 7.36
N LYS A 274 -25.78 -15.20 6.43
CA LYS A 274 -25.02 -14.74 5.25
C LYS A 274 -25.79 -13.70 4.42
N ASP A 275 -27.12 -13.78 4.38
CA ASP A 275 -27.95 -12.83 3.62
C ASP A 275 -28.20 -11.53 4.38
N SER A 276 -28.33 -11.58 5.71
CA SER A 276 -28.35 -10.39 6.57
C SER A 276 -27.02 -9.63 6.50
N LEU A 277 -25.90 -10.36 6.43
CA LEU A 277 -24.57 -9.79 6.25
C LEU A 277 -24.39 -9.08 4.91
N LYS A 278 -24.87 -9.69 3.82
CA LYS A 278 -24.89 -9.03 2.51
C LYS A 278 -25.75 -7.77 2.53
N GLY A 279 -26.95 -7.84 3.11
CA GLY A 279 -27.86 -6.70 3.22
C GLY A 279 -27.25 -5.54 4.02
N LEU A 280 -26.62 -5.83 5.16
CA LEU A 280 -25.94 -4.82 5.98
C LEU A 280 -24.70 -4.24 5.29
N SER A 281 -23.92 -5.08 4.59
CA SER A 281 -22.76 -4.66 3.79
C SER A 281 -23.16 -3.72 2.65
N MET A 282 -24.26 -4.05 1.96
CA MET A 282 -24.83 -3.18 0.94
C MET A 282 -25.36 -1.87 1.53
N LEU A 283 -26.10 -1.91 2.63
CA LEU A 283 -26.64 -0.70 3.28
C LEU A 283 -25.54 0.24 3.77
N PHE A 284 -24.48 -0.29 4.37
CA PHE A 284 -23.32 0.51 4.79
C PHE A 284 -22.55 1.07 3.60
N GLY A 285 -22.29 0.25 2.57
CA GLY A 285 -21.70 0.74 1.32
C GLY A 285 -22.54 1.84 0.67
N PHE A 286 -23.86 1.71 0.72
CA PHE A 286 -24.82 2.70 0.22
C PHE A 286 -24.83 3.97 1.08
N GLN A 287 -24.75 3.86 2.40
CA GLN A 287 -24.76 4.99 3.33
C GLN A 287 -23.44 5.76 3.33
N VAL A 288 -22.31 5.07 3.24
CA VAL A 288 -20.99 5.68 3.04
C VAL A 288 -20.90 6.32 1.65
N GLY A 289 -21.45 5.65 0.63
CA GLY A 289 -21.52 6.19 -0.74
C GLY A 289 -22.43 7.42 -0.87
N PHE A 290 -23.46 7.59 -0.04
CA PHE A 290 -24.32 8.79 -0.03
C PHE A 290 -23.73 9.98 0.73
N GLN A 291 -22.82 9.75 1.68
CA GLN A 291 -22.08 10.85 2.33
C GLN A 291 -21.05 11.49 1.39
N SER A 292 -20.66 10.82 0.30
CA SER A 292 -20.05 11.45 -0.88
C SER A 292 -21.14 11.75 -1.90
N THR A 293 -21.56 13.00 -2.04
CA THR A 293 -22.63 13.42 -2.96
C THR A 293 -22.26 13.15 -4.43
N GLU A 294 -22.49 11.95 -4.99
CA GLU A 294 -22.38 11.71 -6.44
C GLU A 294 -23.04 10.38 -6.87
N ILE A 295 -24.29 10.47 -7.32
CA ILE A 295 -25.15 9.35 -7.77
C ILE A 295 -24.68 8.62 -9.06
N PRO A 296 -23.87 9.19 -9.98
CA PRO A 296 -23.37 8.42 -11.15
C PRO A 296 -22.39 7.29 -10.79
N LYS A 297 -21.69 7.38 -9.65
CA LYS A 297 -20.56 6.53 -9.24
C LYS A 297 -20.89 5.05 -9.01
N ILE A 298 -22.16 4.71 -8.82
CA ILE A 298 -22.58 3.38 -8.34
C ILE A 298 -22.81 2.40 -9.50
N ARG A 299 -23.11 2.88 -10.71
CA ARG A 299 -23.51 2.00 -11.82
C ARG A 299 -22.35 1.19 -12.40
N LEU A 300 -21.18 1.79 -12.59
CA LEU A 300 -20.03 1.13 -13.19
C LEU A 300 -19.31 0.19 -12.21
N ALA A 301 -19.18 0.61 -10.94
CA ALA A 301 -18.57 -0.21 -9.90
C ALA A 301 -19.35 -1.50 -9.64
N ILE A 302 -20.69 -1.45 -9.62
CA ILE A 302 -21.53 -2.64 -9.48
C ILE A 302 -21.39 -3.57 -10.69
N GLN A 303 -21.27 -3.01 -11.90
CA GLN A 303 -21.16 -3.80 -13.12
C GLN A 303 -19.80 -4.51 -13.22
N ILE A 304 -18.70 -3.82 -12.93
CA ILE A 304 -17.33 -4.37 -12.91
C ILE A 304 -17.18 -5.45 -11.83
N ILE A 305 -17.69 -5.19 -10.62
CA ILE A 305 -17.64 -6.16 -9.51
C ILE A 305 -18.47 -7.42 -9.86
N SER A 306 -19.62 -7.26 -10.52
CA SER A 306 -20.47 -8.42 -10.89
C SER A 306 -19.90 -9.30 -12.00
N GLU A 307 -19.05 -8.72 -12.87
CA GLU A 307 -18.43 -9.42 -14.00
C GLU A 307 -17.12 -10.12 -13.59
N GLU A 308 -16.30 -9.50 -12.74
CA GLU A 308 -15.04 -10.08 -12.25
C GLU A 308 -15.25 -11.21 -11.23
N TRP A 309 -16.30 -11.14 -10.39
CA TRP A 309 -16.63 -12.20 -9.42
C TRP A 309 -17.12 -13.52 -10.06
N LYS A 310 -17.41 -13.53 -11.37
CA LYS A 310 -17.79 -14.74 -12.11
C LYS A 310 -16.59 -15.51 -12.67
N LYS A 311 -15.37 -14.97 -12.57
CA LYS A 311 -14.16 -15.65 -13.07
C LYS A 311 -13.60 -16.61 -12.00
N PRO A 312 -13.44 -17.92 -12.30
CA PRO A 312 -12.91 -18.91 -11.35
C PRO A 312 -11.47 -18.61 -10.88
N SER A 313 -10.71 -17.80 -11.62
CA SER A 313 -9.31 -17.49 -11.33
C SER A 313 -9.11 -16.62 -10.08
N PHE A 314 -10.11 -15.85 -9.65
CA PHE A 314 -10.01 -15.02 -8.43
C PHE A 314 -10.17 -15.85 -7.15
N ILE A 315 -10.94 -16.94 -7.20
CA ILE A 315 -11.21 -17.81 -6.04
C ILE A 315 -10.00 -18.72 -5.73
N SER A 316 -9.17 -19.03 -6.72
CA SER A 316 -8.02 -19.95 -6.54
C SER A 316 -6.79 -19.32 -5.89
N LEU A 317 -6.69 -17.99 -5.78
CA LEU A 317 -5.57 -17.32 -5.10
C LEU A 317 -5.76 -17.18 -3.58
N GLU A 318 -6.99 -17.26 -3.07
CA GLU A 318 -7.28 -17.20 -1.62
C GLU A 318 -7.26 -18.55 -0.91
N LEU A 319 -7.35 -19.68 -1.63
CA LEU A 319 -7.40 -21.02 -1.03
C LEU A 319 -6.08 -21.80 -1.09
N GLY A 320 -5.04 -21.28 -1.76
CA GLY A 320 -3.76 -21.95 -1.94
C GLY A 320 -2.72 -21.78 -0.82
N LEU A 321 -2.96 -20.92 0.17
CA LEU A 321 -2.01 -20.66 1.27
C LEU A 321 -2.43 -21.25 2.62
N ALA A 322 -3.55 -21.99 2.69
CA ALA A 322 -4.10 -22.53 3.93
C ALA A 322 -4.04 -24.07 4.06
N SER A 323 -3.41 -24.81 3.14
CA SER A 323 -3.45 -26.30 3.15
C SER A 323 -2.10 -27.02 3.34
N GLN A 324 -1.05 -26.34 3.78
CA GLN A 324 0.24 -27.01 4.05
C GLN A 324 0.79 -26.79 5.48
N VAL A 325 -0.04 -26.80 6.52
CA VAL A 325 0.41 -27.21 7.86
C VAL A 325 -0.79 -27.77 8.63
N GLY A 326 -0.83 -29.09 8.82
CA GLY A 326 -1.77 -29.70 9.78
C GLY A 326 -2.45 -30.95 9.27
N LEU A 327 -1.68 -32.03 9.12
CA LEU A 327 -2.14 -33.41 9.24
C LEU A 327 -0.90 -34.28 9.33
N LEU A 328 -0.52 -34.66 10.56
CA LEU A 328 0.19 -35.89 10.95
C LEU A 328 0.58 -35.78 12.43
N SER A 329 -0.31 -36.23 13.33
CA SER A 329 0.03 -37.11 14.48
C SER A 329 -1.14 -37.21 15.47
N SER A 330 -1.98 -38.23 15.31
CA SER A 330 -2.68 -38.88 16.43
C SER A 330 -3.23 -40.22 15.98
N GLU A 331 -2.39 -41.25 16.04
CA GLU A 331 -2.81 -42.66 16.19
C GLU A 331 -1.81 -43.31 17.16
N GLU A 332 -2.18 -43.31 18.45
CA GLU A 332 -2.44 -44.51 19.27
C GLU A 332 -3.19 -44.11 20.54
#